data_AF-A0A258QVG6-F1
#
_entry.id   AF-A0A258QVG6-F1
#
_cell.length_a   1.000
_cell.length_b   1.000
_cell.length_c   1.000
_cell.angle_alpha   90.00
_cell.angle_beta   90.00
_cell.angle_gamma   90.00
#
_symmetry.space_group_name_H-M   'P 1'
#
loop_
_entity.id
_entity.type
_entity.pdbx_description
1 polymer ?
#
loop_
_entity_poly.entity_id
_entity_poly.type
_entity_poly.pdbx_seq_one_letter_code
_entity_poly.pdbx_strand_id
1 'polypeptide(L)' 'AIPFRVPPGIKLVRINPKSGLRAGTGDNAILEAFKPGTAPPDSYSVIGASDAPLTVTPEADRAVRAGTGGLY' A
#
# COMPACT_ATOMS: atom_id res chain seq x y z
N ALA A 1 -19.20 20.41 -30.20
CA ALA A 1 -18.81 19.64 -29.01
C ALA A 1 -18.18 20.60 -28.00
N ILE A 2 -18.45 20.42 -26.70
CA ILE A 2 -17.74 21.15 -25.65
C ILE A 2 -16.52 20.32 -25.22
N PRO A 3 -15.29 20.87 -25.23
CA PRO A 3 -14.12 20.12 -24.82
C PRO A 3 -14.16 19.84 -23.32
N PHE A 4 -13.70 18.65 -22.92
CA PHE A 4 -13.54 18.33 -21.51
C PHE A 4 -12.47 19.22 -20.89
N ARG A 5 -12.74 19.74 -19.68
CA ARG A 5 -11.80 20.56 -18.92
C ARG A 5 -11.45 19.83 -17.62
N VAL A 6 -10.16 19.70 -17.35
CA VAL A 6 -9.68 19.14 -16.09
C VAL A 6 -10.09 20.06 -14.94
N PRO A 7 -10.87 19.59 -13.96
CA PRO A 7 -11.24 20.41 -12.81
C PRO A 7 -10.01 20.84 -11.99
N PRO A 8 -10.01 22.05 -11.40
CA PRO A 8 -8.92 22.49 -10.55
C PRO A 8 -8.73 21.56 -9.35
N GLY A 9 -7.47 21.32 -8.97
CA GLY A 9 -7.12 20.49 -7.82
C GLY A 9 -7.08 18.99 -8.06
N ILE A 10 -7.42 18.50 -9.26
CA ILE A 10 -7.24 17.09 -9.61
C ILE A 10 -5.76 16.74 -9.68
N LYS A 11 -5.39 15.61 -9.07
CA LYS A 11 -4.05 15.01 -9.15
C LYS A 11 -4.12 13.73 -9.98
N LEU A 12 -3.20 13.57 -10.92
CA LEU A 12 -3.01 12.31 -11.64
C LEU A 12 -1.98 11.47 -10.91
N VAL A 13 -2.34 10.23 -10.59
CA VAL A 13 -1.55 9.32 -9.77
C VAL A 13 -1.39 7.98 -10.48
N ARG A 14 -0.19 7.38 -10.40
CA ARG A 14 0.05 6.03 -10.92
C ARG A 14 -0.51 4.96 -9.97
N ILE A 15 -1.47 4.19 -10.48
CA ILE A 15 -2.20 3.16 -9.74
C ILE A 15 -2.07 1.81 -10.44
N ASN A 16 -1.91 0.74 -9.65
CA ASN A 16 -2.00 -0.62 -10.16
C ASN A 16 -3.47 -0.95 -10.43
N PRO A 17 -3.87 -1.26 -11.68
CA PRO A 17 -5.27 -1.44 -12.04
C PRO A 17 -5.92 -2.66 -11.39
N LYS A 18 -5.13 -3.61 -10.87
CA LYS A 18 -5.64 -4.80 -10.19
C LYS A 18 -5.96 -4.55 -8.72
N SER A 19 -5.13 -3.77 -8.02
CA SER A 19 -5.26 -3.57 -6.57
C SER A 19 -5.88 -2.23 -6.18
N GLY A 20 -5.90 -1.24 -7.09
CA GLY A 20 -6.34 0.13 -6.76
C GLY A 20 -5.37 0.90 -5.86
N LEU A 21 -4.18 0.33 -5.60
CA LEU A 21 -3.13 0.95 -4.79
C LEU A 21 -2.07 1.61 -5.67
N ARG A 22 -1.19 2.41 -5.06
CA ARG A 22 -0.03 3.01 -5.75
C ARG A 22 0.78 1.93 -6.45
N ALA A 23 1.08 2.17 -7.73
CA ALA A 23 1.96 1.29 -8.51
C ALA A 23 3.41 1.51 -8.11
N GLY A 24 4.17 0.43 -7.91
CA GLY A 24 5.60 0.46 -7.69
C GLY A 24 6.40 0.69 -8.97
N THR A 25 7.72 0.81 -8.83
CA THR A 25 8.64 0.87 -9.97
C THR A 25 8.61 -0.45 -10.73
N GLY A 26 8.36 -0.40 -12.05
CA GLY A 26 8.27 -1.59 -12.90
C GLY A 26 6.88 -2.21 -13.00
N ASP A 27 5.92 -1.78 -12.19
CA ASP A 27 4.54 -2.25 -12.27
C ASP A 27 3.79 -1.66 -13.48
N ASN A 28 2.88 -2.46 -14.03
CA ASN A 28 1.87 -1.96 -14.94
C ASN A 28 0.95 -0.98 -14.21
N ALA A 29 0.86 0.25 -14.72
CA ALA A 29 0.20 1.35 -14.04
C ALA A 29 -0.72 2.12 -14.99
N ILE A 30 -1.85 2.58 -14.45
CA ILE A 30 -2.72 3.56 -15.10
C ILE A 30 -2.59 4.91 -14.39
N LEU A 31 -2.88 5.99 -15.13
CA LEU A 31 -3.04 7.31 -14.54
C LEU A 31 -4.49 7.50 -14.12
N GLU A 32 -4.71 7.60 -12.82
CA GLU A 32 -6.03 7.85 -12.24
C GLU A 32 -6.11 9.24 -11.61
N ALA A 33 -7.25 9.89 -11.81
CA ALA A 33 -7.52 11.24 -11.34
C ALA A 33 -8.17 11.22 -9.96
N PHE A 34 -7.51 11.83 -8.98
CA PHE A 34 -8.02 11.96 -7.62
C PHE A 34 -8.34 13.41 -7.29
N LYS A 35 -9.42 13.60 -6.54
CA LYS A 35 -9.72 14.88 -5.88
C LYS A 35 -8.67 15.15 -4.80
N PRO A 36 -8.51 16.42 -4.36
CA PRO A 36 -7.68 16.72 -3.21
C PRO A 36 -8.06 15.86 -1.99
N GLY A 37 -7.08 15.17 -1.40
CA GLY A 37 -7.26 14.35 -0.19
C GLY A 37 -7.82 12.95 -0.41
N THR A 38 -8.18 12.54 -1.64
CA THR A 38 -8.77 11.21 -1.90
C THR A 38 -7.81 10.23 -2.57
N ALA A 39 -6.59 10.65 -2.88
CA ALA A 39 -5.58 9.75 -3.44
C ALA A 39 -5.14 8.74 -2.37
N PRO A 40 -4.80 7.50 -2.76
CA PRO A 40 -4.20 6.55 -1.83
C PRO A 40 -2.88 7.13 -1.28
N PRO A 41 -2.55 6.91 0.00
CA PRO A 41 -1.34 7.41 0.63
C PRO A 41 -0.08 7.08 -0.17
N ASP A 42 0.90 7.98 -0.16
CA ASP A 42 2.17 7.79 -0.88
C ASP A 42 3.05 6.69 -0.28
N SER A 43 2.75 6.23 0.94
CA SER A 43 3.52 5.20 1.62
C SER A 43 2.59 4.29 2.42
N TYR A 44 2.41 3.07 1.92
CA TYR A 44 2.15 1.92 2.78
C TYR A 44 3.53 1.41 3.21
N SER A 45 4.07 1.97 4.31
CA SER A 45 5.02 1.17 5.07
C SER A 45 4.18 0.05 5.67
N VAL A 46 4.24 -1.14 5.08
CA VAL A 46 3.94 -2.34 5.84
C VAL A 46 4.87 -2.23 7.04
N ILE A 47 4.32 -2.05 8.25
CA ILE A 47 5.10 -2.17 9.47
C ILE A 47 5.72 -3.58 9.41
N GLY A 48 6.99 -3.67 8.99
CA GLY A 48 7.71 -4.93 8.75
C GLY A 48 8.37 -5.13 7.38
N ALA A 49 8.18 -4.27 6.36
CA ALA A 49 8.87 -4.41 5.07
C ALA A 49 10.12 -3.52 4.97
N SER A 50 11.02 -3.64 5.95
CA SER A 50 12.43 -3.32 5.72
C SER A 50 13.07 -4.52 5.02
N ASP A 51 13.75 -4.26 3.92
CA ASP A 51 14.54 -5.19 3.11
C ASP A 51 15.79 -5.72 3.86
N ALA A 52 15.57 -6.20 5.08
CA ALA A 52 16.54 -6.91 5.89
C ALA A 52 16.06 -8.37 5.96
N PRO A 53 16.95 -9.37 5.78
CA PRO A 53 16.57 -10.74 6.04
C PRO A 53 16.08 -10.80 7.49
N LEU A 54 14.78 -11.11 7.67
CA LEU A 54 14.19 -11.39 8.96
C LEU A 54 14.91 -12.63 9.49
N THR A 55 16.02 -12.41 10.18
CA THR A 55 16.67 -13.44 10.96
C THR A 55 15.73 -13.67 12.12
N VAL A 56 14.88 -14.68 11.99
CA VAL A 56 13.90 -15.04 13.02
C VAL A 56 14.73 -15.28 14.28
N THR A 57 14.60 -14.40 15.27
CA THR A 57 15.32 -14.57 16.53
C THR A 57 14.67 -15.74 17.28
N PRO A 58 15.44 -16.58 17.99
CA PRO A 58 14.88 -17.69 18.77
C PRO A 58 13.78 -17.27 19.76
N GLU A 59 13.81 -16.02 20.20
CA GLU A 59 12.80 -15.40 21.06
C GLU A 59 11.45 -15.23 20.34
N ALA A 60 11.45 -14.87 19.06
CA ALA A 60 10.23 -14.71 18.26
C ALA A 60 9.54 -16.07 18.03
N ASP A 61 10.32 -17.13 17.76
CA ASP A 61 9.81 -18.51 17.68
C ASP A 61 9.22 -19.00 19.00
N ARG A 62 9.84 -18.62 20.13
CA ARG A 62 9.34 -18.97 21.46
C ARG A 62 8.03 -18.24 21.81
N ALA A 63 7.87 -17.00 21.38
CA ALA A 63 6.64 -16.22 21.59
C ALA A 63 5.44 -16.80 20.83
N VAL A 64 5.64 -17.29 19.60
CA VAL A 64 4.60 -17.98 18.81
C VAL A 64 4.21 -19.32 19.45
N ARG A 65 5.20 -20.09 19.95
CA ARG A 65 4.93 -21.36 20.65
C ARG A 65 4.26 -21.19 22.01
N ALA A 66 4.48 -20.08 22.70
CA ALA A 66 3.90 -19.80 24.00
C ALA A 66 2.50 -19.14 23.93
N GLY A 67 2.07 -18.70 22.75
CA GLY A 67 0.83 -17.94 22.56
C GLY A 67 -0.41 -18.81 22.30
N THR A 68 -1.37 -18.69 23.21
CA THR A 68 -2.81 -19.05 23.10
C THR A 68 -3.25 -20.44 23.59
N GLY A 69 -2.92 -20.77 24.85
CA GLY A 69 -3.65 -21.78 25.62
C GLY A 69 -4.81 -21.16 26.42
N GLY A 70 -6.04 -21.26 25.88
CA GLY A 70 -7.27 -21.35 26.68
C GLY A 70 -8.09 -20.08 26.88
N LEU A 71 -9.06 -19.84 25.98
CA LEU A 71 -10.31 -19.15 26.30
C LEU A 71 -11.49 -19.99 25.79
N TYR A 72 -11.81 -21.04 26.54
CA TYR A 72 -13.16 -21.62 26.73
C TYR A 72 -13.15 -22.32 28.09
#